data_AF-A0A3L8A1Z9-F1
#
_entry.id   AF-A0A3L8A1Z9-F1
#
_cell.length_a   1.000
_cell.length_b   1.000
_cell.length_c   1.000
_cell.angle_alpha   90.00
_cell.angle_beta   90.00
_cell.angle_gamma   90.00
#
_symmetry.space_group_name_H-M   'P 1'
#
loop_
_entity.id
_entity.type
_entity.pdbx_description
1 polymer ?
#
loop_
_entity_poly.entity_id
_entity_poly.type
_entity_poly.pdbx_seq_one_letter_code
_entity_poly.pdbx_strand_id
1 'polypeptide(L)'
;MRADTFNNNIASVYSSLQKGDKVEASMLIEEILGDTFRQWRLTPDDETACELIAATCAYATVMTASQRFHDAYSACMTALAYTSKSTVDPSGMLALCLVTWQIFEKALQTSQPTENTAAKERVGEITSSLGTMLYHYYYATGHMNPEDAALADAYSALRVIMNLVEISPDMPDRTPLVAKILQASESIGLIQ
;
A
#
# COMPACT_ATOMS: atom_id res chain seq x y z
N MET A 1 -19.29 2.30 -17.38
CA MET A 1 -20.43 2.42 -16.43
C MET A 1 -20.05 2.00 -15.02
N ARG A 2 -19.57 0.75 -14.77
CA ARG A 2 -19.14 0.33 -13.41
C ARG A 2 -17.90 1.08 -12.91
N ALA A 3 -16.84 1.15 -13.74
CA ALA A 3 -15.61 1.87 -13.41
C ALA A 3 -15.86 3.37 -13.12
N ASP A 4 -16.78 4.00 -13.86
CA ASP A 4 -17.15 5.41 -13.64
C ASP A 4 -17.81 5.61 -12.27
N THR A 5 -18.66 4.66 -11.84
CA THR A 5 -19.27 4.69 -10.50
C THR A 5 -18.24 4.45 -9.40
N PHE A 6 -17.33 3.49 -9.57
CA PHE A 6 -16.26 3.23 -8.61
C PHE A 6 -15.34 4.44 -8.43
N ASN A 7 -14.86 5.02 -9.53
CA ASN A 7 -13.97 6.18 -9.48
C ASN A 7 -14.65 7.40 -8.85
N ASN A 8 -15.94 7.63 -9.12
CA ASN A 8 -16.71 8.69 -8.48
C ASN A 8 -16.87 8.47 -6.97
N ASN A 9 -17.05 7.22 -6.53
CA ASN A 9 -17.15 6.87 -5.12
C ASN A 9 -15.82 7.10 -4.40
N ILE A 10 -14.69 6.67 -4.98
CA ILE A 10 -13.34 6.94 -4.45
C ILE A 10 -13.06 8.45 -4.40
N ALA A 11 -13.40 9.20 -5.46
CA ALA A 11 -13.24 10.65 -5.48
C ALA A 11 -14.07 11.33 -4.37
N SER A 12 -15.27 10.81 -4.08
CA SER A 12 -16.12 11.32 -2.99
C SER A 12 -15.46 11.13 -1.63
N VAL A 13 -14.81 9.97 -1.39
CA VAL A 13 -14.04 9.71 -0.16
C VAL A 13 -12.94 10.76 0.03
N TYR A 14 -12.12 10.99 -1.01
CA TYR A 14 -11.05 11.99 -0.94
C TYR A 14 -11.60 13.42 -0.77
N SER A 15 -12.72 13.75 -1.41
CA SER A 15 -13.41 15.05 -1.23
C SER A 15 -13.89 15.24 0.21
N SER A 16 -14.52 14.25 0.84
CA SER A 16 -14.95 14.34 2.24
C SER A 16 -13.75 14.46 3.17
N LEU A 17 -12.68 13.73 2.91
CA LEU A 17 -11.44 13.83 3.67
C LEU A 17 -10.79 15.24 3.55
N GLN A 18 -10.76 15.82 2.35
CA GLN A 18 -10.26 17.19 2.11
C GLN A 18 -11.09 18.26 2.84
N LYS A 19 -12.40 18.05 2.98
CA LYS A 19 -13.29 18.92 3.79
C LYS A 19 -13.11 18.73 5.30
N GLY A 20 -12.31 17.75 5.72
CA GLY A 20 -12.08 17.42 7.12
C GLY A 20 -13.13 16.49 7.73
N ASP A 21 -14.10 15.99 6.95
CA ASP A 21 -15.11 15.06 7.42
C ASP A 21 -14.57 13.62 7.41
N LYS A 22 -13.80 13.29 8.45
CA LYS A 22 -13.18 11.97 8.61
C LYS A 22 -14.22 10.87 8.87
N VAL A 23 -15.38 11.21 9.45
CA VAL A 23 -16.42 10.22 9.78
C VAL A 23 -17.13 9.80 8.50
N GLU A 24 -17.58 10.76 7.69
CA GLU A 24 -18.19 10.47 6.39
C GLU A 24 -17.21 9.72 5.48
N ALA A 25 -15.96 10.20 5.39
CA ALA A 25 -14.94 9.52 4.58
C ALA A 25 -14.70 8.08 5.05
N SER A 26 -14.70 7.81 6.36
CA SER A 26 -14.52 6.47 6.92
C SER A 26 -15.69 5.54 6.60
N MET A 27 -16.92 6.02 6.76
CA MET A 27 -18.11 5.21 6.47
C MET A 27 -18.18 4.84 4.98
N LEU A 28 -17.98 5.82 4.10
CA LEU A 28 -17.99 5.59 2.66
C LEU A 28 -16.93 4.60 2.23
N ILE A 29 -15.70 4.74 2.75
CA ILE A 29 -14.61 3.87 2.31
C ILE A 29 -14.69 2.46 2.90
N GLU A 30 -15.25 2.29 4.10
CA GLU A 30 -15.52 0.96 4.68
C GLU A 30 -16.57 0.20 3.84
N GLU A 31 -17.61 0.88 3.35
CA GLU A 31 -18.60 0.29 2.43
C GLU A 31 -17.96 -0.11 1.09
N ILE A 32 -17.25 0.82 0.44
CA ILE A 32 -16.59 0.59 -0.85
C ILE A 32 -15.60 -0.57 -0.74
N LEU A 33 -14.72 -0.56 0.28
CA LEU A 33 -13.72 -1.62 0.45
C LEU A 33 -14.39 -2.97 0.71
N GLY A 34 -15.46 -3.02 1.51
CA GLY A 34 -16.22 -4.23 1.78
C GLY A 34 -16.85 -4.84 0.51
N ASP A 35 -17.46 -3.99 -0.33
CA ASP A 35 -18.06 -4.40 -1.60
C ASP A 35 -17.02 -4.84 -2.62
N THR A 36 -15.93 -4.08 -2.78
CA THR A 36 -14.82 -4.44 -3.67
C THR A 36 -14.17 -5.76 -3.24
N PHE A 37 -13.98 -5.98 -1.93
CA PHE A 37 -13.42 -7.22 -1.44
C PHE A 37 -14.35 -8.42 -1.63
N ARG A 38 -15.67 -8.23 -1.47
CA ARG A 38 -16.67 -9.26 -1.77
C ARG A 38 -16.65 -9.62 -3.27
N GLN A 39 -16.57 -8.62 -4.12
CA GLN A 39 -16.50 -8.78 -5.57
C GLN A 39 -15.23 -9.53 -5.98
N TRP A 40 -14.07 -9.15 -5.46
CA TRP A 40 -12.80 -9.86 -5.66
C TRP A 40 -12.89 -11.35 -5.30
N ARG A 41 -13.53 -11.69 -4.18
CA ARG A 41 -13.73 -13.08 -3.77
C ARG A 41 -14.62 -13.89 -4.72
N LEU A 42 -15.58 -13.23 -5.37
CA LEU A 42 -16.48 -13.87 -6.34
C LEU A 42 -15.82 -14.01 -7.71
N THR A 43 -15.05 -13.01 -8.12
CA THR A 43 -14.38 -12.93 -9.41
C THR A 43 -12.97 -12.36 -9.23
N PRO A 44 -11.95 -13.20 -8.99
CA PRO A 44 -10.57 -12.73 -8.76
C PRO A 44 -9.87 -12.51 -10.11
N ASP A 45 -10.14 -11.37 -10.75
CA ASP A 45 -9.56 -10.96 -12.03
C ASP A 45 -8.72 -9.67 -11.91
N ASP A 46 -7.95 -9.33 -12.95
CA ASP A 46 -7.03 -8.19 -12.88
C ASP A 46 -7.74 -6.84 -12.68
N GLU A 47 -8.98 -6.70 -13.18
CA GLU A 47 -9.79 -5.48 -13.01
C GLU A 47 -10.18 -5.29 -11.53
N THR A 48 -10.71 -6.34 -10.90
CA THR A 48 -11.09 -6.33 -9.48
C THR A 48 -9.90 -6.22 -8.54
N ALA A 49 -8.73 -6.74 -8.94
CA ALA A 49 -7.48 -6.51 -8.21
C ALA A 49 -7.10 -5.01 -8.22
N CYS A 50 -7.25 -4.34 -9.37
CA CYS A 50 -6.99 -2.90 -9.46
C CYS A 50 -7.97 -2.09 -8.60
N GLU A 51 -9.26 -2.42 -8.63
CA GLU A 51 -10.27 -1.80 -7.75
C GLU A 51 -9.92 -2.02 -6.27
N LEU A 52 -9.50 -3.23 -5.88
CA LEU A 52 -9.12 -3.56 -4.50
C LEU A 52 -7.92 -2.73 -4.04
N ILE A 53 -6.92 -2.55 -4.90
CA ILE A 53 -5.75 -1.71 -4.62
C ILE A 53 -6.18 -0.25 -4.41
N ALA A 54 -6.98 0.30 -5.33
CA ALA A 54 -7.43 1.69 -5.25
C ALA A 54 -8.28 1.95 -3.99
N ALA A 55 -9.23 1.07 -3.69
CA ALA A 55 -10.05 1.14 -2.48
C ALA A 55 -9.18 1.03 -1.21
N THR A 56 -8.17 0.16 -1.22
CA THR A 56 -7.24 0.02 -0.09
C THR A 56 -6.39 1.27 0.11
N CYS A 57 -5.90 1.90 -0.95
CA CYS A 57 -5.12 3.14 -0.84
C CYS A 57 -5.98 4.28 -0.24
N ALA A 58 -7.23 4.41 -0.69
CA ALA A 58 -8.17 5.38 -0.13
C ALA A 58 -8.49 5.06 1.35
N TYR A 59 -8.75 3.80 1.68
CA TYR A 59 -9.00 3.35 3.05
C TYR A 59 -7.83 3.68 3.97
N ALA A 60 -6.63 3.28 3.55
CA ALA A 60 -5.39 3.51 4.29
C ALA A 60 -5.12 5.01 4.50
N THR A 61 -5.44 5.85 3.52
CA THR A 61 -5.33 7.32 3.64
C THR A 61 -6.29 7.86 4.72
N VAL A 62 -7.56 7.44 4.70
CA VAL A 62 -8.56 7.87 5.70
C VAL A 62 -8.20 7.38 7.10
N MET A 63 -7.76 6.13 7.24
CA MET A 63 -7.33 5.56 8.51
C MET A 63 -6.09 6.27 9.06
N THR A 64 -5.11 6.57 8.21
CA THR A 64 -3.92 7.35 8.58
C THR A 64 -4.30 8.74 9.07
N ALA A 65 -5.20 9.44 8.35
CA ALA A 65 -5.73 10.74 8.78
C ALA A 65 -6.49 10.67 10.11
N SER A 66 -7.04 9.50 10.44
CA SER A 66 -7.76 9.20 11.68
C SER A 66 -6.86 8.58 12.77
N GLN A 67 -5.54 8.55 12.57
CA GLN A 67 -4.55 7.95 13.49
C GLN A 67 -4.75 6.44 13.75
N ARG A 68 -5.48 5.74 12.87
CA ARG A 68 -5.72 4.29 12.89
C ARG A 68 -4.66 3.56 12.06
N PHE A 69 -3.38 3.73 12.41
CA PHE A 69 -2.26 3.23 11.58
C PHE A 69 -2.22 1.71 11.44
N HIS A 70 -2.60 0.96 12.49
CA HIS A 70 -2.65 -0.51 12.43
C HIS A 70 -3.68 -1.00 11.41
N ASP A 71 -4.86 -0.38 11.37
CA ASP A 71 -5.91 -0.72 10.41
C ASP A 71 -5.47 -0.40 8.98
N ALA A 72 -4.85 0.78 8.79
CA ALA A 72 -4.27 1.18 7.51
C ALA A 72 -3.22 0.17 7.01
N TYR A 73 -2.30 -0.23 7.89
CA TYR A 73 -1.23 -1.17 7.57
C TYR A 73 -1.79 -2.56 7.25
N SER A 74 -2.71 -3.07 8.07
CA SER A 74 -3.34 -4.37 7.88
C SER A 74 -4.11 -4.46 6.56
N ALA A 75 -4.80 -3.39 6.17
CA ALA A 75 -5.47 -3.29 4.87
C ALA A 75 -4.46 -3.36 3.71
N CYS A 76 -3.33 -2.64 3.82
CA CYS A 76 -2.27 -2.70 2.80
C CYS A 76 -1.67 -4.10 2.67
N MET A 77 -1.38 -4.77 3.80
CA MET A 77 -0.87 -6.14 3.83
C MET A 77 -1.86 -7.11 3.17
N THR A 78 -3.14 -6.94 3.47
CA THR A 78 -4.24 -7.70 2.86
C THR A 78 -4.25 -7.52 1.34
N ALA A 79 -4.24 -6.29 0.84
CA ALA A 79 -4.23 -6.02 -0.60
C ALA A 79 -2.99 -6.60 -1.29
N LEU A 80 -1.80 -6.44 -0.71
CA LEU A 80 -0.57 -7.04 -1.24
C LEU A 80 -0.67 -8.56 -1.33
N ALA A 81 -1.19 -9.21 -0.28
CA ALA A 81 -1.36 -10.66 -0.25
C ALA A 81 -2.32 -11.15 -1.34
N TYR A 82 -3.53 -10.58 -1.38
CA TYR A 82 -4.60 -11.01 -2.28
C TYR A 82 -4.28 -10.73 -3.75
N THR A 83 -3.62 -9.61 -4.03
CA THR A 83 -3.29 -9.24 -5.42
C THR A 83 -1.93 -9.77 -5.86
N SER A 84 -1.16 -10.46 -5.01
CA SER A 84 0.24 -10.86 -5.29
C SER A 84 0.47 -11.51 -6.66
N LYS A 85 -0.50 -12.31 -7.15
CA LYS A 85 -0.42 -13.04 -8.44
C LYS A 85 -1.16 -12.37 -9.61
N SER A 86 -1.83 -11.25 -9.40
CA SER A 86 -2.60 -10.53 -10.43
C SER A 86 -1.73 -9.62 -11.29
N THR A 87 -2.15 -9.37 -12.53
CA THR A 87 -1.52 -8.38 -13.40
C THR A 87 -2.23 -7.04 -13.23
N VAL A 88 -1.79 -6.27 -12.24
CA VAL A 88 -2.39 -4.97 -11.89
C VAL A 88 -1.62 -3.82 -12.48
N ASP A 89 -2.29 -2.68 -12.66
CA ASP A 89 -1.67 -1.47 -13.18
C ASP A 89 -0.45 -1.05 -12.33
N PRO A 90 0.70 -0.73 -12.96
CA PRO A 90 1.91 -0.32 -12.24
C PRO A 90 1.70 0.90 -11.33
N SER A 91 0.89 1.87 -11.73
CA SER A 91 0.63 3.10 -10.96
C SER A 91 -0.18 2.80 -9.70
N GLY A 92 -1.15 1.87 -9.81
CA GLY A 92 -1.88 1.35 -8.64
C GLY A 92 -0.94 0.67 -7.64
N MET A 93 -0.02 -0.17 -8.12
CA MET A 93 0.96 -0.83 -7.24
C MET A 93 2.01 0.12 -6.67
N LEU A 94 2.45 1.12 -7.45
CA LEU A 94 3.31 2.20 -6.97
C LEU A 94 2.65 2.92 -5.79
N ALA A 95 1.38 3.30 -5.95
CA ALA A 95 0.59 3.97 -4.91
C ALA A 95 0.46 3.08 -3.65
N LEU A 96 0.14 1.79 -3.82
CA LEU A 96 0.04 0.86 -2.68
C LEU A 96 1.37 0.72 -1.94
N CYS A 97 2.48 0.56 -2.65
CA CYS A 97 3.81 0.46 -2.05
C CYS A 97 4.17 1.75 -1.30
N LEU A 98 3.89 2.91 -1.90
CA LEU A 98 4.17 4.22 -1.31
C LEU A 98 3.35 4.45 -0.04
N VAL A 99 2.04 4.19 -0.07
CA VAL A 99 1.16 4.33 1.10
C VAL A 99 1.58 3.38 2.21
N THR A 100 1.92 2.13 1.86
CA THR A 100 2.45 1.15 2.82
C THR A 100 3.72 1.68 3.49
N TRP A 101 4.65 2.24 2.72
CA TRP A 101 5.88 2.81 3.24
C TRP A 101 5.60 3.97 4.18
N GLN A 102 4.74 4.91 3.80
CA GLN A 102 4.41 6.08 4.62
C GLN A 102 3.81 5.67 5.97
N ILE A 103 2.92 4.66 6.00
CA ILE A 103 2.35 4.14 7.24
C ILE A 103 3.44 3.48 8.10
N PHE A 104 4.27 2.65 7.48
CA PHE A 104 5.35 1.95 8.16
C PHE A 104 6.40 2.91 8.73
N GLU A 105 6.85 3.88 7.94
CA GLU A 105 7.75 4.95 8.36
C GLU A 105 7.16 5.73 9.54
N LYS A 106 5.87 6.08 9.47
CA LYS A 106 5.20 6.78 10.58
C LYS A 106 5.14 5.93 11.85
N ALA A 107 4.88 4.63 11.72
CA ALA A 107 4.90 3.70 12.85
C ALA A 107 6.31 3.61 13.47
N LEU A 108 7.36 3.55 12.65
CA LEU A 108 8.74 3.55 13.13
C LEU A 108 9.12 4.87 13.83
N GLN A 109 8.74 6.02 13.28
CA GLN A 109 9.01 7.33 13.86
C GLN A 109 8.32 7.57 15.21
N THR A 110 7.21 6.87 15.46
CA THR A 110 6.43 6.99 16.70
C THR A 110 6.74 5.89 17.71
N SER A 111 7.55 4.90 17.32
CA SER A 111 7.97 3.78 18.17
C SER A 111 9.29 4.09 18.88
N GLN A 112 9.51 3.48 20.05
CA GLN A 112 10.81 3.54 20.71
C GLN A 112 11.84 2.68 19.98
N PRO A 113 13.08 3.14 19.80
CA PRO A 113 14.15 2.31 19.25
C PRO A 113 14.31 1.04 20.09
N THR A 114 14.29 -0.12 19.42
CA THR A 114 14.51 -1.41 20.08
C THR A 114 15.98 -1.78 20.08
N GLU A 115 16.47 -2.46 21.11
CA GLU A 115 17.78 -3.11 21.11
C GLU A 115 17.72 -4.53 20.55
N ASN A 116 16.52 -5.08 20.35
CA ASN A 116 16.34 -6.42 19.83
C ASN A 116 16.80 -6.51 18.36
N THR A 117 17.92 -7.20 18.13
CA THR A 117 18.51 -7.40 16.81
C THR A 117 17.54 -8.10 15.85
N ALA A 118 16.80 -9.11 16.30
CA ALA A 118 15.85 -9.83 15.44
C ALA A 118 14.72 -8.90 14.96
N ALA A 119 14.22 -8.02 15.81
CA ALA A 119 13.21 -7.04 15.40
C ALA A 119 13.77 -6.04 14.37
N LYS A 120 15.04 -5.60 14.52
CA LYS A 120 15.71 -4.74 13.52
C LYS A 120 15.87 -5.44 12.18
N GLU A 121 16.24 -6.72 12.18
CA GLU A 121 16.35 -7.54 10.97
C GLU A 121 15.00 -7.63 10.25
N ARG A 122 13.90 -7.89 10.98
CA ARG A 122 12.55 -7.90 10.38
C ARG A 122 12.15 -6.55 9.78
N VAL A 123 12.45 -5.45 10.46
CA VAL A 123 12.23 -4.10 9.89
C VAL A 123 13.06 -3.91 8.62
N GLY A 124 14.31 -4.38 8.59
CA GLY A 124 15.15 -4.37 7.40
C GLY A 124 14.58 -5.20 6.25
N GLU A 125 14.06 -6.40 6.53
CA GLU A 125 13.43 -7.28 5.54
C GLU A 125 12.18 -6.64 4.91
N ILE A 126 11.31 -6.03 5.73
CA ILE A 126 10.13 -5.29 5.26
C ILE A 126 10.58 -4.13 4.36
N THR A 127 11.53 -3.32 4.85
CA THR A 127 12.03 -2.12 4.15
C THR A 127 12.66 -2.49 2.80
N SER A 128 13.47 -3.54 2.76
CA SER A 128 14.15 -3.99 1.54
C SER A 128 13.17 -4.57 0.52
N SER A 129 12.23 -5.40 0.98
CA SER A 129 11.23 -6.02 0.11
C SER A 129 10.26 -4.99 -0.47
N LEU A 130 9.77 -4.07 0.37
CA LEU A 130 8.91 -2.97 -0.06
C LEU A 130 9.65 -2.00 -0.98
N GLY A 131 10.91 -1.67 -0.65
CA GLY A 131 11.77 -0.82 -1.48
C GLY A 131 12.05 -1.40 -2.87
N THR A 132 12.28 -2.71 -2.94
CA THR A 132 12.44 -3.44 -4.21
C THR A 132 11.17 -3.33 -5.07
N MET A 133 10.00 -3.56 -4.48
CA MET A 133 8.72 -3.39 -5.18
C MET A 133 8.52 -1.94 -5.63
N LEU A 134 8.73 -0.98 -4.74
CA LEU A 134 8.58 0.45 -5.01
C LEU A 134 9.50 0.90 -6.16
N TYR A 135 10.75 0.42 -6.19
CA TYR A 135 11.72 0.72 -7.24
C TYR A 135 11.24 0.21 -8.59
N HIS A 136 10.78 -1.05 -8.63
CA HIS A 136 10.27 -1.64 -9.86
C HIS A 136 9.07 -0.89 -10.42
N TYR A 137 8.07 -0.60 -9.58
CA TYR A 137 6.87 0.13 -10.01
C TYR A 137 7.14 1.60 -10.32
N TYR A 138 8.11 2.24 -9.68
CA TYR A 138 8.54 3.59 -10.02
C TYR A 138 8.97 3.68 -11.49
N TYR A 139 9.84 2.76 -11.95
CA TYR A 139 10.27 2.77 -13.35
C TYR A 139 9.18 2.30 -14.32
N ALA A 140 8.37 1.30 -13.95
CA ALA A 140 7.27 0.84 -14.78
C ALA A 140 6.22 1.95 -15.01
N THR A 141 5.81 2.63 -13.94
CA THR A 141 4.91 3.79 -14.02
C THR A 141 5.56 4.94 -14.77
N GLY A 142 6.82 5.30 -14.49
CA GLY A 142 7.51 6.38 -15.19
C GLY A 142 7.68 6.14 -16.69
N HIS A 143 7.79 4.88 -17.12
CA HIS A 143 7.83 4.53 -18.55
C HIS A 143 6.46 4.70 -19.22
N MET A 144 5.38 4.34 -18.53
CA MET A 144 4.01 4.41 -19.06
C MET A 144 3.39 5.80 -18.97
N ASN A 145 3.60 6.49 -17.84
CA ASN A 145 3.06 7.81 -17.52
C ASN A 145 4.11 8.64 -16.75
N PRO A 146 5.01 9.35 -17.46
CA PRO A 146 6.05 10.16 -16.83
C PRO A 146 5.52 11.31 -15.95
N GLU A 147 4.29 11.73 -16.18
CA GLU A 147 3.63 12.85 -15.46
C GLU A 147 2.80 12.36 -14.26
N ASP A 148 2.91 11.07 -13.89
CA ASP A 148 2.22 10.54 -12.73
C ASP A 148 2.66 11.24 -11.45
N ALA A 149 1.69 11.82 -10.73
CA ALA A 149 1.94 12.63 -9.54
C ALA A 149 2.64 11.84 -8.42
N ALA A 150 2.48 10.52 -8.36
CA ALA A 150 3.09 9.69 -7.33
C ALA A 150 4.60 9.49 -7.52
N LEU A 151 5.15 9.77 -8.72
CA LEU A 151 6.57 9.53 -9.02
C LEU A 151 7.50 10.40 -8.15
N ALA A 152 7.14 11.65 -7.85
CA ALA A 152 7.95 12.53 -7.03
C ALA A 152 8.07 12.03 -5.58
N ASP A 153 6.95 11.57 -5.02
CA ASP A 153 6.90 11.01 -3.67
C ASP A 153 7.59 9.65 -3.60
N ALA A 154 7.39 8.80 -4.60
CA ALA A 154 8.05 7.51 -4.72
C ALA A 154 9.58 7.66 -4.82
N TYR A 155 10.08 8.63 -5.59
CA TYR A 155 11.51 8.93 -5.66
C TYR A 155 12.07 9.36 -4.28
N SER A 156 11.33 10.21 -3.57
CA SER A 156 11.74 10.66 -2.23
C SER A 156 11.79 9.50 -1.23
N ALA A 157 10.79 8.62 -1.25
CA ALA A 157 10.77 7.41 -0.43
C ALA A 157 11.92 6.45 -0.77
N LEU A 158 12.18 6.22 -2.07
CA LEU A 158 13.28 5.36 -2.53
C LEU A 158 14.64 5.86 -2.06
N ARG A 159 14.88 7.18 -2.10
CA ARG A 159 16.11 7.76 -1.58
C ARG A 159 16.33 7.47 -0.09
N VAL A 160 15.27 7.51 0.71
CA VAL A 160 15.36 7.17 2.14
C VAL A 160 15.65 5.68 2.29
N ILE A 161 14.87 4.82 1.63
CA ILE A 161 15.00 3.37 1.71
C ILE A 161 16.39 2.89 1.28
N MET A 162 16.90 3.35 0.13
CA MET A 162 18.20 2.94 -0.42
C MET A 162 19.40 3.39 0.43
N ASN A 163 19.22 4.38 1.32
CA ASN A 163 20.25 4.75 2.29
C ASN A 163 20.26 3.82 3.52
N LEU A 164 19.19 3.05 3.74
CA LEU A 164 19.01 2.22 4.93
C LEU A 164 19.24 0.74 4.64
N VAL A 165 18.85 0.27 3.45
CA VAL A 165 18.89 -1.15 3.07
C VAL A 165 19.25 -1.31 1.60
N GLU A 166 19.77 -2.48 1.25
CA GLU A 166 19.92 -2.90 -0.13
C GLU A 166 18.55 -3.28 -0.72
N ILE A 167 18.32 -2.91 -1.98
CA ILE A 167 17.14 -3.29 -2.76
C ILE A 167 17.59 -4.01 -4.03
N SER A 168 16.73 -4.90 -4.55
CA SER A 168 17.02 -5.59 -5.81
C SER A 168 16.53 -4.74 -7.01
N PRO A 169 17.35 -4.56 -8.05
CA PRO A 169 16.89 -3.93 -9.29
C PRO A 169 16.03 -4.88 -10.14
N ASP A 170 16.12 -6.19 -9.89
CA ASP A 170 15.36 -7.22 -10.59
C ASP A 170 14.23 -7.76 -9.70
N MET A 171 13.04 -7.84 -10.28
CA MET A 171 11.82 -8.35 -9.62
C MET A 171 10.94 -9.04 -10.67
N PRO A 172 11.26 -10.29 -11.07
CA PRO A 172 10.46 -11.03 -12.03
C PRO A 172 9.11 -11.49 -11.45
N ASP A 173 9.07 -11.69 -10.13
CA ASP A 173 7.86 -12.07 -9.39
C ASP A 173 7.86 -11.35 -8.04
N ARG A 174 6.75 -10.70 -7.70
CA ARG A 174 6.58 -10.01 -6.42
C ARG A 174 6.12 -10.92 -5.29
N THR A 175 5.60 -12.11 -5.58
CA THR A 175 5.05 -13.05 -4.58
C THR A 175 6.05 -13.36 -3.45
N PRO A 176 7.35 -13.62 -3.72
CA PRO A 176 8.31 -13.86 -2.66
C PRO A 176 8.57 -12.63 -1.77
N LEU A 177 8.51 -11.43 -2.34
CA LEU A 177 8.68 -10.18 -1.59
C LEU A 177 7.48 -9.91 -0.69
N VAL A 178 6.25 -10.11 -1.22
CA VAL A 178 5.03 -10.01 -0.42
C VAL A 178 5.05 -11.01 0.73
N ALA A 179 5.45 -12.27 0.48
CA ALA A 179 5.56 -13.28 1.55
C ALA A 179 6.55 -12.87 2.65
N LYS A 180 7.71 -12.31 2.28
CA LYS A 180 8.70 -11.79 3.24
C LYS A 180 8.13 -10.65 4.07
N ILE A 181 7.44 -9.70 3.44
CA ILE A 181 6.81 -8.58 4.14
C ILE A 181 5.82 -9.13 5.17
N LEU A 182 4.89 -10.00 4.77
CA LEU A 182 3.87 -10.55 5.67
C LEU A 182 4.50 -11.32 6.85
N GLN A 183 5.45 -12.21 6.58
CA GLN A 183 6.12 -13.00 7.62
C GLN A 183 6.89 -12.11 8.61
N ALA A 184 7.60 -11.10 8.11
CA ALA A 184 8.34 -10.18 8.95
C ALA A 184 7.37 -9.32 9.79
N SER A 185 6.28 -8.83 9.19
CA SER A 185 5.25 -8.02 9.87
C SER A 185 4.53 -8.79 10.97
N GLU A 186 4.18 -10.06 10.74
CA GLU A 186 3.60 -10.95 11.76
C GLU A 186 4.61 -11.17 12.90
N SER A 187 5.88 -11.41 12.58
CA SER A 187 6.94 -11.68 13.57
C SER A 187 7.18 -10.52 14.53
N ILE A 188 6.88 -9.28 14.13
CA ILE A 188 6.99 -8.08 14.99
C ILE A 188 5.64 -7.53 15.43
N GLY A 189 4.55 -8.27 15.21
CA GLY A 189 3.20 -7.94 15.69
C GLY A 189 2.54 -6.73 15.03
N LEU A 190 2.91 -6.42 13.78
CA LEU A 190 2.26 -5.36 12.99
C LEU A 190 0.96 -5.81 12.31
N ILE A 191 0.76 -7.13 12.20
CA ILE A 191 -0.45 -7.78 11.74
C ILE A 191 -0.70 -9.03 12.60
N GLN A 192 -1.95 -9.47 12.70
CA GLN A 192 -2.41 -10.63 13.48
C GLN A 192 -2.89 -11.77 12.58
#